data_AF-A0A7R9WRP6-F1
#
_entry.id   AF-A0A7R9WRP6-F1
#
_cell.length_a   1.000
_cell.length_b   1.000
_cell.length_c   1.000
_cell.angle_alpha   90.00
_cell.angle_beta   90.00
_cell.angle_gamma   90.00
#
_symmetry.space_group_name_H-M   'P 1'
#
loop_
_entity.id
_entity.type
_entity.pdbx_description
1 polymer ?
#
loop_
_entity_poly.entity_id
_entity_poly.type
_entity_poly.pdbx_seq_one_letter_code
_entity_poly.pdbx_strand_id
1 'polypeptide(L)'
;MMATATMAMSITTTATTMTTTTTLWIMQFYNELKEKTLPNYYKVVATSFAASIGIFAWVAAIGFLTFGASANGLILNNYSTKDSLMGFSRIAVAISLVFSYPLSFVGARDGIIDLAKLKATPKTENAITLGVLGLVTVGSLLIPDVSFVLALAGATLGNALIYVFPALMFRGAIKQKGADATSRQKKEVKFALLSAVAGIAMGILGATKAIQGLGN
;
A
#
# COMPACT_ATOMS: atom_id res chain seq x y z
N MET A 1 -9.47 6.40 23.84
CA MET A 1 -9.01 5.00 23.63
C MET A 1 -9.17 4.53 22.18
N MET A 2 -10.20 4.92 21.42
CA MET A 2 -10.31 4.58 19.99
C MET A 2 -9.24 5.23 19.11
N ALA A 3 -8.88 6.50 19.34
CA ALA A 3 -7.89 7.21 18.52
C ALA A 3 -6.47 6.60 18.59
N THR A 4 -6.08 6.10 19.76
CA THR A 4 -4.79 5.42 19.95
C THR A 4 -4.72 4.09 19.21
N ALA A 5 -5.86 3.37 19.11
CA ALA A 5 -5.96 2.14 18.34
C ALA A 5 -5.93 2.41 16.83
N THR A 6 -6.57 3.48 16.35
CA THR A 6 -6.51 3.88 14.95
C THR A 6 -5.11 4.35 14.56
N MET A 7 -4.41 5.13 15.39
CA MET A 7 -3.02 5.52 15.12
C MET A 7 -2.05 4.33 15.14
N ALA A 8 -2.21 3.40 16.08
CA ALA A 8 -1.40 2.17 16.11
C ALA A 8 -1.66 1.30 14.87
N MET A 9 -2.91 1.22 14.40
CA MET A 9 -3.28 0.53 13.18
C MET A 9 -2.72 1.23 11.95
N SER A 10 -2.82 2.56 11.85
CA SER A 10 -2.20 3.35 10.78
C SER A 10 -0.70 3.11 10.73
N ILE A 11 0.03 3.25 11.85
CA ILE A 11 1.49 3.08 11.92
C ILE A 11 1.90 1.65 11.54
N THR A 12 1.12 0.65 11.97
CA THR A 12 1.36 -0.75 11.58
C THR A 12 1.09 -0.93 10.09
N THR A 13 -0.02 -0.39 9.55
CA THR A 13 -0.34 -0.44 8.13
C THR A 13 0.69 0.29 7.28
N THR A 14 1.26 1.42 7.71
CA THR A 14 2.35 2.13 6.99
C THR A 14 3.66 1.34 7.05
N ALA A 15 4.03 0.81 8.22
CA ALA A 15 5.21 -0.04 8.35
C ALA A 15 5.11 -1.28 7.45
N THR A 16 3.91 -1.86 7.36
CA THR A 16 3.68 -3.07 6.57
C THR A 16 3.57 -2.77 5.07
N THR A 17 2.93 -1.66 4.67
CA THR A 17 2.85 -1.23 3.26
C THR A 17 4.21 -0.84 2.70
N MET A 18 5.08 -0.24 3.51
CA MET A 18 6.45 0.04 3.07
C MET A 18 7.23 -1.27 2.84
N THR A 19 7.06 -2.30 3.68
CA THR A 19 7.84 -3.56 3.55
C THR A 19 7.51 -4.28 2.26
N THR A 20 6.27 -4.10 1.78
CA THR A 20 5.81 -4.60 0.48
C THR A 20 6.46 -3.94 -0.72
N THR A 21 6.64 -2.63 -0.68
CA THR A 21 7.32 -1.93 -1.79
C THR A 21 8.74 -2.43 -1.89
N THR A 22 9.45 -2.66 -0.77
CA THR A 22 10.75 -3.31 -0.88
C THR A 22 10.68 -4.74 -1.41
N THR A 23 9.68 -5.57 -1.08
CA THR A 23 9.65 -6.95 -1.64
C THR A 23 9.48 -7.01 -3.15
N LEU A 24 8.72 -6.10 -3.76
CA LEU A 24 8.56 -6.05 -5.22
C LEU A 24 9.80 -5.50 -5.93
N TRP A 25 10.53 -4.59 -5.28
CA TRP A 25 11.68 -3.88 -5.85
C TRP A 25 13.03 -4.37 -5.29
N ILE A 26 13.03 -5.40 -4.43
CA ILE A 26 14.19 -5.95 -3.69
C ILE A 26 15.32 -6.29 -4.67
N MET A 27 14.99 -6.89 -5.82
CA MET A 27 15.98 -7.34 -6.81
C MET A 27 16.63 -6.16 -7.54
N GLN A 28 15.90 -5.06 -7.75
CA GLN A 28 16.43 -3.87 -8.41
C GLN A 28 17.31 -3.09 -7.43
N PHE A 29 16.81 -2.83 -6.21
CA PHE A 29 17.57 -2.13 -5.17
C PHE A 29 18.82 -2.89 -4.73
N TYR A 30 18.77 -4.23 -4.67
CA TYR A 30 19.96 -5.04 -4.38
C TYR A 30 21.03 -4.91 -5.47
N ASN A 31 20.61 -4.79 -6.74
CA ASN A 31 21.53 -4.62 -7.86
C ASN A 31 22.14 -3.21 -7.96
N GLU A 32 21.44 -2.20 -7.45
CA GLU A 32 21.88 -0.80 -7.42
C GLU A 32 22.80 -0.46 -6.23
N LEU A 33 22.89 -1.33 -5.22
CA LEU A 33 23.80 -1.12 -4.10
C LEU A 33 25.27 -1.23 -4.52
N LYS A 34 26.04 -0.22 -4.10
CA LYS A 34 27.49 -0.13 -4.32
C LYS A 34 28.24 -1.33 -3.73
N GLU A 35 27.77 -1.86 -2.59
CA GLU A 35 28.28 -3.08 -1.97
C GLU A 35 27.16 -4.12 -1.87
N LYS A 36 27.27 -5.18 -2.69
CA LYS A 36 26.29 -6.26 -2.79
C LYS A 36 26.43 -7.29 -1.66
N THR A 37 26.26 -6.86 -0.42
CA THR A 37 26.27 -7.75 0.76
C THR A 37 24.91 -7.72 1.46
N LEU A 38 24.40 -8.91 1.80
CA LEU A 38 23.16 -9.11 2.57
C LEU A 38 23.09 -8.24 3.85
N PRO A 39 24.12 -8.18 4.72
CA PRO A 39 24.04 -7.37 5.94
C PRO A 39 23.93 -5.86 5.67
N ASN A 40 24.59 -5.34 4.64
CA ASN A 40 24.47 -3.93 4.28
C ASN A 40 23.09 -3.62 3.70
N TYR A 41 22.53 -4.53 2.89
CA TYR A 41 21.17 -4.41 2.38
C TYR A 41 20.14 -4.29 3.52
N TYR A 42 20.17 -5.21 4.49
CA TYR A 42 19.25 -5.18 5.63
C TYR A 42 19.40 -3.91 6.46
N LYS A 43 20.63 -3.42 6.66
CA LYS A 43 20.88 -2.19 7.40
C LYS A 43 20.26 -0.98 6.70
N VAL A 44 20.51 -0.80 5.40
CA VAL A 44 19.99 0.32 4.60
C VAL A 44 18.47 0.30 4.53
N VAL A 45 17.88 -0.88 4.32
CA VAL A 45 16.42 -1.05 4.34
C VAL A 45 15.89 -0.70 5.73
N ALA A 46 16.39 -1.32 6.79
CA ALA A 46 15.90 -1.08 8.15
C ALA A 46 16.00 0.40 8.56
N THR A 47 17.10 1.09 8.25
CA THR A 47 17.25 2.51 8.57
C THR A 47 16.31 3.40 7.78
N SER A 48 16.11 3.12 6.49
CA SER A 48 15.21 3.90 5.64
C SER A 48 13.77 3.76 6.12
N PHE A 49 13.38 2.55 6.48
CA PHE A 49 12.07 2.27 7.06
C PHE A 49 11.83 2.95 8.39
N ALA A 50 12.80 2.84 9.30
CA ALA A 50 12.71 3.49 10.60
C ALA A 50 12.56 5.01 10.44
N ALA A 51 13.32 5.61 9.51
CA ALA A 51 13.21 7.03 9.20
C ALA A 51 11.83 7.41 8.65
N SER A 52 11.31 6.66 7.66
CA SER A 52 9.99 6.91 7.09
C SER A 52 8.86 6.75 8.11
N ILE A 53 8.89 5.70 8.93
CA ILE A 53 7.91 5.50 10.02
C ILE A 53 7.98 6.67 11.00
N GLY A 54 9.19 7.11 11.37
CA GLY A 54 9.39 8.26 12.24
C GLY A 54 8.76 9.54 11.69
N ILE A 55 9.00 9.85 10.42
CA ILE A 55 8.43 11.03 9.77
C ILE A 55 6.91 10.94 9.69
N PHE A 56 6.34 9.81 9.27
CA PHE A 56 4.90 9.65 9.18
C PHE A 56 4.22 9.67 10.55
N ALA A 57 4.80 9.04 11.56
CA ALA A 57 4.29 9.09 12.93
C ALA A 57 4.31 10.53 13.47
N TRP A 58 5.38 11.28 13.19
CA TRP A 58 5.51 12.67 13.61
C TRP A 58 4.46 13.58 12.95
N VAL A 59 4.29 13.49 11.62
CA VAL A 59 3.25 14.24 10.88
C VAL A 59 1.85 13.85 11.35
N ALA A 60 1.59 12.56 11.57
CA ALA A 60 0.31 12.08 12.07
C ALA A 60 0.02 12.58 13.50
N ALA A 61 1.03 12.62 14.37
CA ALA A 61 0.90 13.14 15.73
C ALA A 61 0.55 14.63 15.73
N ILE A 62 1.21 15.44 14.90
CA ILE A 62 0.92 16.88 14.77
C ILE A 62 -0.50 17.08 14.19
N GLY A 63 -0.85 16.34 13.14
CA GLY A 63 -2.18 16.40 12.54
C GLY A 63 -3.29 16.05 13.55
N PHE A 64 -3.08 15.01 14.35
CA PHE A 64 -4.01 14.61 15.40
C PHE A 64 -4.08 15.61 16.56
N LEU A 65 -2.96 16.19 17.00
CA LEU A 65 -2.97 17.23 18.03
C LEU A 65 -3.67 18.52 17.58
N THR A 66 -3.63 18.82 16.28
CA THR A 66 -4.22 20.06 15.72
C THR A 66 -5.74 19.94 15.53
N PHE A 67 -6.23 18.82 15.00
CA PHE A 67 -7.66 18.64 14.65
C PHE A 67 -8.40 17.67 15.56
N GLY A 68 -7.69 16.89 16.38
CA GLY A 68 -8.27 15.93 17.30
C GLY A 68 -9.17 14.92 16.60
N ALA A 69 -10.37 14.74 17.17
CA ALA A 69 -11.38 13.82 16.66
C ALA A 69 -12.11 14.31 15.40
N SER A 70 -11.96 15.58 15.02
CA SER A 70 -12.62 16.19 13.86
C SER A 70 -11.76 16.14 12.59
N ALA A 71 -10.65 15.41 12.60
CA ALA A 71 -9.75 15.31 11.45
C ALA A 71 -10.42 14.57 10.28
N ASN A 72 -10.75 15.30 9.23
CA ASN A 72 -11.18 14.71 7.96
C ASN A 72 -10.05 13.86 7.32
N GLY A 73 -10.45 12.86 6.53
CA GLY A 73 -9.56 11.89 5.88
C GLY A 73 -8.44 12.49 5.03
N LEU A 74 -8.76 13.60 4.38
CA LEU A 74 -7.77 14.51 3.83
C LEU A 74 -7.62 15.69 4.80
N ILE A 75 -6.51 15.74 5.54
CA ILE A 75 -6.28 16.77 6.56
C ILE A 75 -6.39 18.19 5.98
N LEU A 76 -6.01 18.38 4.72
CA LEU A 76 -6.09 19.65 4.00
C LEU A 76 -7.53 20.18 3.88
N ASN A 77 -8.57 19.34 4.00
CA ASN A 77 -9.97 19.77 3.97
C ASN A 77 -10.43 20.43 5.28
N ASN A 78 -9.70 20.25 6.39
CA ASN A 78 -10.05 20.88 7.67
C ASN A 78 -9.58 22.34 7.77
N TYR A 79 -8.64 22.75 6.91
CA TYR A 79 -8.15 24.13 6.87
C TYR A 79 -9.06 25.02 6.02
N SER A 80 -9.22 26.28 6.42
CA SER A 80 -9.99 27.27 5.66
C SER A 80 -9.44 27.45 4.24
N THR A 81 -10.31 27.72 3.27
CA THR A 81 -9.94 28.07 1.89
C THR A 81 -9.32 29.46 1.78
N LYS A 82 -9.46 30.30 2.81
CA LYS A 82 -8.91 31.66 2.85
C LYS A 82 -7.44 31.73 3.26
N ASP A 83 -6.87 30.61 3.74
CA ASP A 83 -5.46 30.54 4.11
C ASP A 83 -4.60 30.28 2.86
N SER A 84 -3.78 31.26 2.50
CA SER A 84 -2.93 31.23 1.31
C SER A 84 -1.85 30.15 1.39
N LEU A 85 -1.34 29.83 2.59
CA LEU A 85 -0.32 28.79 2.77
C LEU A 85 -0.93 27.40 2.53
N MET A 86 -2.13 27.18 3.05
CA MET A 86 -2.85 25.92 2.83
C MET A 86 -3.36 25.78 1.40
N GLY A 87 -3.72 26.91 0.75
CA GLY A 87 -3.99 26.96 -0.69
C GLY A 87 -2.79 26.47 -1.51
N PHE A 88 -1.58 26.94 -1.19
CA PHE A 88 -0.35 26.49 -1.84
C PHE A 88 -0.10 24.99 -1.62
N SER A 89 -0.28 24.47 -0.41
CA SER A 89 -0.14 23.04 -0.12
C SER A 89 -1.11 22.17 -0.94
N ARG A 90 -2.36 22.63 -1.16
CA ARG A 90 -3.33 21.92 -2.02
C ARG A 90 -2.84 21.86 -3.46
N ILE A 91 -2.29 22.95 -3.99
CA ILE A 91 -1.74 22.99 -5.35
C ILE A 91 -0.53 22.05 -5.45
N ALA A 92 0.38 22.06 -4.47
CA ALA A 92 1.54 21.17 -4.46
C ALA A 92 1.13 19.69 -4.46
N VAL A 93 0.14 19.31 -3.65
CA VAL A 93 -0.41 17.94 -3.64
C VAL A 93 -1.07 17.61 -4.98
N ALA A 94 -1.85 18.53 -5.56
CA ALA A 94 -2.50 18.32 -6.85
C ALA A 94 -1.47 18.09 -7.97
N ILE A 95 -0.41 18.90 -8.02
CA ILE A 95 0.69 18.74 -8.98
C ILE A 95 1.36 17.38 -8.79
N SER A 96 1.68 16.99 -7.55
CA SER A 96 2.25 15.68 -7.25
C SER A 96 1.37 14.55 -7.76
N LEU A 97 0.05 14.63 -7.53
CA LEU A 97 -0.90 13.61 -8.00
C LEU A 97 -0.97 13.54 -9.52
N VAL A 98 -0.96 14.68 -10.22
CA VAL A 98 -0.95 14.73 -11.69
C VAL A 98 0.29 14.04 -12.26
N PHE A 99 1.45 14.16 -11.63
CA PHE A 99 2.65 13.45 -12.05
C PHE A 99 2.67 11.96 -11.65
N SER A 100 2.12 11.60 -10.49
CA SER A 100 2.06 10.21 -10.03
C SER A 100 1.00 9.36 -10.74
N TYR A 101 -0.07 9.99 -11.23
CA TYR A 101 -1.20 9.30 -11.84
C TYR A 101 -0.83 8.54 -13.13
N PRO A 102 -0.11 9.14 -14.10
CA PRO A 102 0.36 8.44 -15.29
C PRO A 102 1.21 7.21 -14.97
N LEU A 103 2.15 7.33 -14.02
CA LEU A 103 3.03 6.23 -13.62
C LEU A 103 2.22 5.06 -13.04
N SER A 104 1.21 5.36 -12.22
CA SER A 104 0.33 4.35 -11.64
C SER A 104 -0.54 3.67 -12.70
N PHE A 105 -1.01 4.43 -13.69
CA PHE A 105 -1.83 3.92 -14.79
C PHE A 105 -1.07 2.97 -15.72
N VAL A 106 0.19 3.27 -16.02
CA VAL A 106 1.05 2.38 -16.80
C VAL A 106 1.22 1.04 -16.07
N GLY A 107 1.52 1.07 -14.77
CA GLY A 107 1.62 -0.14 -13.96
C GLY A 107 0.33 -0.97 -13.91
N ALA A 108 -0.83 -0.31 -13.79
CA ALA A 108 -2.13 -0.99 -13.81
C ALA A 108 -2.44 -1.63 -15.17
N ARG A 109 -2.17 -0.92 -16.27
CA ARG A 109 -2.35 -1.40 -17.64
C ARG A 109 -1.48 -2.62 -17.92
N ASP A 110 -0.20 -2.54 -17.60
CA ASP A 110 0.75 -3.63 -17.82
C ASP A 110 0.37 -4.86 -16.99
N GLY A 111 -0.04 -4.66 -15.74
CA GLY A 111 -0.54 -5.73 -14.87
C GLY A 111 -1.79 -6.44 -15.42
N ILE A 112 -2.74 -5.70 -16.00
CA ILE A 112 -3.95 -6.28 -16.61
C ILE A 112 -3.61 -7.06 -17.88
N ILE A 113 -2.74 -6.52 -18.74
CA ILE A 113 -2.32 -7.17 -19.98
C ILE A 113 -1.60 -8.49 -19.68
N ASP A 114 -0.69 -8.48 -18.70
CA ASP A 114 0.06 -9.67 -18.28
C ASP A 114 -0.86 -10.73 -17.65
N LEU A 115 -1.78 -10.30 -16.77
CA LEU A 115 -2.76 -11.21 -16.14
C LEU A 115 -3.71 -11.85 -17.17
N ALA A 116 -4.14 -11.08 -18.16
CA ALA A 116 -5.02 -11.56 -19.23
C ALA A 116 -4.27 -12.32 -20.34
N LYS A 117 -2.93 -12.42 -20.27
CA LYS A 117 -2.05 -13.01 -21.30
C LYS A 117 -2.33 -12.46 -22.70
N LEU A 118 -2.72 -11.19 -22.79
CA LEU A 118 -3.05 -10.55 -24.06
C LEU A 118 -1.77 -10.00 -24.70
N LYS A 119 -1.71 -10.00 -26.03
CA LYS A 119 -0.65 -9.24 -26.72
C LYS A 119 -0.93 -7.75 -26.57
N ALA A 120 0.04 -7.04 -25.99
CA ALA A 120 0.08 -5.58 -25.92
C ALA A 120 -0.05 -5.01 -27.34
N THR A 121 -1.28 -4.59 -27.67
CA THR A 121 -1.65 -4.02 -28.96
C THR A 121 -2.25 -2.65 -28.66
N PRO A 122 -1.94 -1.59 -29.44
CA PRO A 122 -2.38 -0.22 -29.14
C PRO A 122 -3.91 -0.08 -28.99
N LYS A 123 -4.69 -0.93 -29.65
CA LYS A 123 -6.16 -0.97 -29.51
C LYS A 123 -6.61 -1.54 -28.16
N THR A 124 -6.07 -2.68 -27.75
CA THR A 124 -6.36 -3.34 -26.47
C THR A 124 -5.93 -2.46 -25.31
N GLU A 125 -4.78 -1.83 -25.46
CA GLU A 125 -4.21 -0.91 -24.50
C GLU A 125 -5.07 0.34 -24.27
N ASN A 126 -5.52 1.00 -25.34
CA ASN A 126 -6.41 2.15 -25.22
C ASN A 126 -7.76 1.74 -24.63
N ALA A 127 -8.29 0.56 -24.96
CA ALA A 127 -9.52 0.04 -24.39
C ALA A 127 -9.40 -0.22 -22.87
N ILE A 128 -8.28 -0.79 -22.42
CA ILE A 128 -8.01 -0.99 -20.98
C ILE A 128 -7.88 0.35 -20.26
N THR A 129 -7.12 1.30 -20.81
CA THR A 129 -6.98 2.64 -20.20
C THR A 129 -8.33 3.35 -20.07
N LEU A 130 -9.17 3.32 -21.11
CA LEU A 130 -10.53 3.86 -21.08
C LEU A 130 -11.41 3.14 -20.06
N GLY A 131 -11.32 1.82 -19.97
CA GLY A 131 -12.05 1.02 -18.99
C GLY A 131 -11.66 1.35 -17.55
N VAL A 132 -10.35 1.41 -17.25
CA VAL A 132 -9.84 1.75 -15.91
C VAL A 132 -10.20 3.20 -15.56
N LEU A 133 -10.07 4.15 -16.50
CA LEU A 133 -10.46 5.55 -16.28
C LEU A 133 -11.96 5.69 -16.03
N GLY A 134 -12.78 4.94 -16.78
CA GLY A 134 -14.23 4.90 -16.59
C GLY A 134 -14.61 4.35 -15.22
N LEU A 135 -14.00 3.25 -14.80
CA LEU A 135 -14.22 2.65 -13.47
C LEU A 135 -13.81 3.59 -12.33
N VAL A 136 -12.65 4.26 -12.44
CA VAL A 136 -12.20 5.24 -11.45
C VAL A 136 -13.14 6.43 -11.39
N THR A 137 -13.62 6.92 -12.55
CA THR A 137 -14.58 8.03 -12.62
C THR A 137 -15.91 7.65 -11.96
N VAL A 138 -16.45 6.47 -12.27
CA VAL A 138 -17.69 5.98 -11.64
C VAL A 138 -17.50 5.78 -10.14
N GLY A 139 -16.37 5.20 -9.71
CA GLY A 139 -16.03 5.04 -8.30
C GLY A 139 -15.96 6.37 -7.56
N SER A 140 -15.36 7.39 -8.17
CA SER A 140 -15.29 8.75 -7.61
C SER A 140 -16.65 9.43 -7.48
N LEU A 141 -17.63 9.07 -8.31
CA LEU A 141 -19.00 9.60 -8.24
C LEU A 141 -19.83 8.91 -7.15
N LEU A 142 -19.60 7.61 -6.94
CA LEU A 142 -20.35 6.83 -5.95
C LEU A 142 -19.82 7.00 -4.52
N ILE A 143 -18.52 7.26 -4.36
CA ILE A 143 -17.85 7.29 -3.06
C ILE A 143 -16.95 8.54 -2.97
N PRO A 144 -17.43 9.66 -2.40
CA PRO A 144 -16.63 10.87 -2.23
C PRO A 144 -15.63 10.79 -1.06
N ASP A 145 -15.65 9.70 -0.28
CA ASP A 145 -14.81 9.53 0.89
C ASP A 145 -13.43 8.93 0.57
N VAL A 146 -12.44 9.81 0.42
CA VAL A 146 -11.04 9.45 0.18
C VAL A 146 -10.51 8.47 1.25
N SER A 147 -10.89 8.68 2.52
CA SER A 147 -10.50 7.79 3.62
C SER A 147 -11.06 6.39 3.49
N PHE A 148 -12.33 6.27 3.07
CA PHE A 148 -12.94 4.96 2.87
C PHE A 148 -12.25 4.21 1.74
N VAL A 149 -12.03 4.88 0.60
CA VAL A 149 -11.36 4.27 -0.55
C VAL A 149 -9.94 3.82 -0.20
N LEU A 150 -9.18 4.65 0.52
CA LEU A 150 -7.83 4.31 0.97
C LEU A 150 -7.83 3.14 1.97
N ALA A 151 -8.78 3.14 2.92
CA ALA A 151 -8.92 2.06 3.90
C ALA A 151 -9.31 0.74 3.26
N LEU A 152 -10.28 0.75 2.34
CA LEU A 152 -10.74 -0.44 1.61
C LEU A 152 -9.63 -0.99 0.71
N ALA A 153 -8.98 -0.13 -0.09
CA ALA A 153 -7.89 -0.53 -0.97
C ALA A 153 -6.71 -1.10 -0.16
N GLY A 154 -6.33 -0.47 0.96
CA GLY A 154 -5.27 -0.96 1.84
C GLY A 154 -5.62 -2.29 2.52
N ALA A 155 -6.85 -2.41 3.04
CA ALA A 155 -7.32 -3.61 3.74
C ALA A 155 -7.46 -4.83 2.82
N THR A 156 -7.80 -4.62 1.55
CA THR A 156 -7.99 -5.70 0.56
C THR A 156 -6.72 -5.97 -0.24
N LEU A 157 -6.36 -5.04 -1.13
CA LEU A 157 -5.24 -5.19 -2.06
C LEU A 157 -3.89 -5.12 -1.34
N GLY A 158 -3.73 -4.15 -0.42
CA GLY A 158 -2.49 -4.01 0.35
C GLY A 158 -2.19 -5.27 1.17
N ASN A 159 -3.20 -5.76 1.90
CA ASN A 159 -3.07 -6.97 2.70
C ASN A 159 -2.80 -8.23 1.86
N ALA A 160 -3.45 -8.36 0.70
CA ALA A 160 -3.18 -9.46 -0.24
C ALA A 160 -1.73 -9.44 -0.74
N LEU A 161 -1.23 -8.26 -1.14
CA LEU A 161 0.16 -8.10 -1.61
C LEU A 161 1.19 -8.33 -0.49
N ILE A 162 0.89 -7.94 0.74
CA ILE A 162 1.80 -8.09 1.89
C ILE A 162 1.89 -9.53 2.37
N TYR A 163 0.75 -10.18 2.55
CA TYR A 163 0.68 -11.43 3.27
C TYR A 163 0.52 -12.63 2.35
N VAL A 164 -0.29 -12.50 1.30
CA VAL A 164 -0.63 -13.64 0.43
C VAL A 164 0.46 -13.88 -0.61
N PHE A 165 0.92 -12.82 -1.29
CA PHE A 165 1.91 -12.96 -2.36
C PHE A 165 3.25 -13.55 -1.89
N PRO A 166 3.92 -13.02 -0.83
CA PRO A 166 5.17 -13.60 -0.34
C PRO A 166 5.00 -15.03 0.16
N ALA A 167 3.88 -15.35 0.82
CA ALA A 167 3.59 -16.71 1.27
C ALA A 167 3.44 -17.69 0.10
N LEU A 168 2.77 -17.28 -0.99
CA LEU A 168 2.64 -18.08 -2.21
C LEU A 168 3.98 -18.23 -2.95
N MET A 169 4.76 -17.14 -3.09
CA MET A 169 6.10 -17.19 -3.70
C MET A 169 7.06 -18.08 -2.91
N PHE A 170 7.08 -17.96 -1.58
CA PHE A 170 7.91 -18.80 -0.72
C PHE A 170 7.49 -20.27 -0.80
N ARG A 171 6.18 -20.55 -0.77
CA ARG A 171 5.65 -21.91 -0.99
C ARG A 171 6.05 -22.47 -2.36
N GLY A 172 5.96 -21.66 -3.42
CA GLY A 172 6.37 -22.02 -4.78
C GLY A 172 7.87 -22.32 -4.88
N ALA A 173 8.71 -21.46 -4.31
CA ALA A 173 10.17 -21.63 -4.28
C ALA A 173 10.60 -22.89 -3.52
N ILE A 174 9.95 -23.21 -2.41
CA ILE A 174 10.22 -24.44 -1.63
C ILE A 174 9.79 -25.68 -2.43
N LYS A 175 8.66 -25.61 -3.13
CA LYS A 175 8.17 -26.72 -3.96
C LYS A 175 9.11 -26.98 -5.14
N GLN A 176 9.75 -25.94 -5.67
CA GLN A 176 10.75 -26.03 -6.74
C GLN A 176 12.11 -26.58 -6.26
N LYS A 177 12.45 -26.40 -4.97
CA LYS A 177 13.64 -27.02 -4.34
C LYS A 177 13.51 -28.52 -4.02
N GLY A 178 12.32 -29.12 -4.16
CA GLY A 178 12.15 -30.58 -4.12
C GLY A 178 12.71 -31.26 -2.86
N ALA A 179 13.65 -32.18 -3.06
CA ALA A 179 14.22 -33.08 -2.03
C ALA A 179 15.30 -32.44 -1.14
N ASP A 180 15.85 -31.28 -1.49
CA ASP A 180 16.86 -30.54 -0.70
C ASP A 180 16.23 -29.59 0.36
N ALA A 181 14.90 -29.54 0.43
CA ALA A 181 14.19 -28.68 1.36
C ALA A 181 14.24 -29.24 2.79
N THR A 182 15.04 -28.59 3.65
CA THR A 182 15.20 -28.95 5.07
C THR A 182 13.84 -28.85 5.81
N SER A 183 13.55 -29.78 6.73
CA SER A 183 12.30 -29.83 7.51
C SER A 183 11.98 -28.52 8.28
N ARG A 184 13.00 -27.71 8.61
CA ARG A 184 12.85 -26.34 9.13
C ARG A 184 12.20 -25.38 8.13
N GLN A 185 12.60 -25.40 6.86
CA GLN A 185 12.05 -24.53 5.82
C GLN A 185 10.58 -24.86 5.51
N LYS A 186 10.20 -26.15 5.54
CA LYS A 186 8.77 -26.55 5.42
C LYS A 186 7.93 -26.07 6.62
N LYS A 187 8.53 -25.97 7.81
CA LYS A 187 7.88 -25.42 9.02
C LYS A 187 7.77 -23.90 8.95
N GLU A 188 8.78 -23.22 8.39
CA GLU A 188 8.75 -21.78 8.09
C GLU A 188 7.70 -21.42 7.04
N VAL A 189 7.49 -22.25 6.01
CA VAL A 189 6.37 -22.06 5.05
C VAL A 189 5.02 -22.13 5.77
N LYS A 190 4.84 -23.07 6.69
CA LYS A 190 3.60 -23.15 7.49
C LYS A 190 3.44 -21.92 8.38
N PHE A 191 4.52 -21.41 8.98
CA PHE A 191 4.50 -20.16 9.74
C PHE A 191 4.17 -18.94 8.87
N ALA A 192 4.75 -18.84 7.68
CA ALA A 192 4.46 -17.78 6.72
C ALA A 192 3.02 -17.86 6.18
N LEU A 193 2.49 -19.07 6.00
CA LEU A 193 1.09 -19.25 5.62
C LEU A 193 0.13 -18.89 6.77
N LEU A 194 0.54 -19.18 8.01
CA LEU A 194 -0.24 -18.85 9.20
C LEU A 194 -0.25 -17.33 9.47
N SER A 195 0.88 -16.66 9.29
CA SER A 195 0.93 -15.19 9.30
C SER A 195 0.13 -14.59 8.14
N ALA A 196 0.08 -15.27 6.98
CA ALA A 196 -0.75 -14.82 5.88
C ALA A 196 -2.25 -14.89 6.19
N VAL A 197 -2.70 -15.95 6.84
CA VAL A 197 -4.09 -16.10 7.32
C VAL A 197 -4.42 -15.04 8.38
N ALA A 198 -3.51 -14.78 9.31
CA ALA A 198 -3.68 -13.72 10.30
C ALA A 198 -3.77 -12.32 9.65
N GLY A 199 -2.97 -12.07 8.61
CA GLY A 199 -3.05 -10.89 7.78
C GLY A 199 -4.43 -10.77 7.11
N ILE A 200 -4.91 -11.82 6.44
CA ILE A 200 -6.26 -11.86 5.84
C ILE A 200 -7.35 -11.53 6.87
N ALA A 201 -7.28 -12.10 8.08
CA ALA A 201 -8.23 -11.81 9.14
C ALA A 201 -8.20 -10.33 9.57
N MET A 202 -7.02 -9.72 9.73
CA MET A 202 -6.89 -8.29 10.00
C MET A 202 -7.40 -7.41 8.85
N GLY A 203 -7.17 -7.81 7.60
CA GLY A 203 -7.73 -7.13 6.42
C GLY A 203 -9.26 -7.15 6.39
N ILE A 204 -9.88 -8.29 6.73
CA ILE A 204 -11.35 -8.40 6.84
C ILE A 204 -11.87 -7.50 7.97
N LEU A 205 -11.21 -7.48 9.13
CA LEU A 205 -11.56 -6.57 10.21
C LEU A 205 -11.42 -5.09 9.79
N GLY A 206 -10.37 -4.74 9.07
CA GLY A 206 -10.19 -3.40 8.51
C GLY A 206 -11.29 -3.02 7.51
N ALA A 207 -11.67 -3.94 6.63
CA ALA A 207 -12.75 -3.73 5.66
C ALA A 207 -14.11 -3.56 6.34
N THR A 208 -14.43 -4.38 7.35
CA THR A 208 -15.68 -4.22 8.12
C THR A 208 -15.73 -2.90 8.88
N LYS A 209 -14.60 -2.44 9.43
CA LYS A 209 -14.51 -1.11 10.09
C LYS A 209 -14.62 0.05 9.11
N ALA A 210 -14.05 -0.08 7.91
CA ALA A 210 -14.22 0.91 6.86
C ALA A 210 -15.70 1.05 6.45
N ILE A 211 -16.41 -0.08 6.27
CA ILE A 211 -17.84 -0.09 5.92
C ILE A 211 -18.70 0.49 7.05
N GLN A 212 -18.40 0.17 8.32
CA GLN A 212 -19.11 0.75 9.47
C GLN A 212 -18.90 2.27 9.58
N GLY A 213 -17.73 2.77 9.18
CA GLY A 213 -17.45 4.21 9.16
C GLY A 213 -18.23 5.01 8.10
N LEU A 214 -18.81 4.34 7.10
CA LEU A 214 -19.63 4.97 6.06
C LEU A 214 -21.10 5.17 6.49
N GLY A 215 -21.54 4.50 7.56
CA GLY A 215 -22.93 4.47 8.02
C GLY A 215 -23.26 5.41 9.19
N ASN A 216 -22.28 6.17 9.70
CA ASN A 216 -22.43 7.13 10.80
C ASN A 216 -22.17 8.56 10.33
#